data_AF-A0A5N6VUA5-F1
#
_entry.id   AF-A0A5N6VUA5-F1
#
_cell.length_a   1.000
_cell.length_b   1.000
_cell.length_c   1.000
_cell.angle_alpha   90.00
_cell.angle_beta   90.00
_cell.angle_gamma   90.00
#
_symmetry.space_group_name_H-M   'P 1'
#
loop_
_entity.id
_entity.type
_entity.pdbx_description
1 polymer ?
#
loop_
_entity_poly.entity_id
_entity_poly.type
_entity_poly.pdbx_seq_one_letter_code
_entity_poly.pdbx_strand_id
1 'polypeptide(L)'
;MIDVWSSSGVRLPRLLTPTSDVPLPMDEVTFLNISPDQGFPCPIGDPKRSSLLAEMVRLNHILFQINQYNIRASERNLDVQSSLEDVEDLSAQLDAWLEQLPDHMRDTRENLVCYAEQGLGRPFVALYLGYYNYGQMLFYRFLHESLRRSTTRALYYAQKCKEHASNLCAIVYSSSEVPGCDVKYNMVAHVLVIASTIQIHTLLFDGLDANLRVAKSRLEKNFSILTGLVRLWPTLDVCMDRLMAFHTACRESADTSFCMDQWMVRFLVEFANPVDDKRSRPVGEDQWSLAELGIP
;
A
#
# COMPACT_ATOMS: atom_id res chain seq x y z
N MET A 1 10.59 -9.18 1.92
CA MET A 1 9.72 -8.13 1.32
C MET A 1 9.16 -8.60 0.00
N ILE A 2 9.97 -8.76 -1.07
CA ILE A 2 9.46 -9.24 -2.37
C ILE A 2 8.69 -10.56 -2.25
N ASP A 3 9.16 -11.53 -1.45
CA ASP A 3 8.44 -12.79 -1.24
C ASP A 3 7.01 -12.58 -0.70
N VAL A 4 6.82 -11.69 0.29
CA VAL A 4 5.49 -11.36 0.85
C VAL A 4 4.61 -10.65 -0.18
N TRP A 5 5.16 -9.70 -0.93
CA TRP A 5 4.42 -8.97 -1.94
C TRP A 5 4.04 -9.85 -3.13
N SER A 6 4.98 -10.65 -3.64
CA SER A 6 4.75 -11.57 -4.74
C SER A 6 3.81 -12.70 -4.33
N SER A 7 3.97 -13.30 -3.14
CA SER A 7 3.10 -14.39 -2.70
C SER A 7 1.64 -13.96 -2.65
N SER A 8 1.38 -12.80 -2.05
CA SER A 8 0.04 -12.24 -1.96
C SER A 8 -0.44 -11.67 -3.30
N GLY A 9 0.46 -11.08 -4.07
CA GLY A 9 0.16 -10.37 -5.31
C GLY A 9 -0.07 -11.25 -6.54
N VAL A 10 0.59 -12.41 -6.58
CA VAL A 10 0.62 -13.32 -7.74
C VAL A 10 0.17 -14.75 -7.42
N ARG A 11 -0.33 -14.99 -6.20
CA ARG A 11 -0.77 -16.31 -5.69
C ARG A 11 0.30 -17.38 -5.77
N LEU A 12 1.52 -17.02 -5.37
CA LEU A 12 2.58 -18.00 -5.20
C LEU A 12 2.73 -18.36 -3.72
N PRO A 13 3.01 -19.63 -3.38
CA PRO A 13 3.39 -19.99 -2.02
C PRO A 13 4.57 -19.14 -1.57
N ARG A 14 4.55 -18.68 -0.31
CA ARG A 14 5.73 -18.03 0.28
C ARG A 14 6.87 -19.02 0.33
N LEU A 15 8.04 -18.58 -0.11
CA LEU A 15 9.26 -19.38 -0.08
C LEU A 15 10.14 -19.03 1.12
N LEU A 16 9.96 -17.83 1.70
CA LEU A 16 10.77 -17.34 2.81
C LEU A 16 9.90 -17.20 4.07
N THR A 17 10.14 -18.08 5.05
CA THR A 17 9.57 -17.94 6.39
C THR A 17 10.34 -16.84 7.14
N PRO A 18 9.65 -15.85 7.74
CA PRO A 18 10.31 -14.86 8.57
C PRO A 18 11.03 -15.53 9.75
N THR A 19 12.31 -15.25 9.94
CA THR A 19 13.06 -15.68 11.11
C THR A 19 13.50 -14.47 11.93
N SER A 20 13.33 -14.53 13.24
CA SER A 20 13.60 -13.40 14.15
C SER A 20 15.08 -13.20 14.45
N ASP A 21 15.94 -14.09 13.96
CA ASP A 21 17.38 -14.15 14.22
C ASP A 21 18.23 -13.50 13.13
N VAL A 22 17.61 -13.01 12.05
CA VAL A 22 18.33 -12.32 10.97
C VAL A 22 18.55 -10.86 11.36
N PRO A 23 19.82 -10.39 11.41
CA PRO A 23 20.10 -9.00 11.73
C PRO A 23 19.57 -8.09 10.62
N LEU A 24 19.15 -6.88 11.01
CA LEU A 24 18.68 -5.88 10.06
C LEU A 24 19.84 -5.38 9.17
N PRO A 25 19.54 -4.95 7.93
CA PRO A 25 20.52 -4.35 7.04
C PRO A 25 21.24 -3.17 7.70
N MET A 26 22.51 -2.99 7.37
CA MET A 26 23.26 -1.80 7.75
C MET A 26 22.78 -0.56 6.97
N ASP A 27 23.06 0.62 7.53
CA ASP A 27 22.83 1.92 6.89
C ASP A 27 23.41 2.01 5.47
N GLU A 28 22.59 2.44 4.50
CA GLU A 28 22.95 2.46 3.08
C GLU A 28 24.11 3.41 2.80
N VAL A 29 24.13 4.57 3.47
CA VAL A 29 25.20 5.56 3.31
C VAL A 29 26.51 5.00 3.84
N THR A 30 26.47 4.33 4.99
CA THR A 30 27.62 3.65 5.57
C THR A 30 28.12 2.55 4.64
N PHE A 31 27.23 1.73 4.07
CA PHE A 31 27.58 0.67 3.12
C PHE A 31 28.23 1.23 1.84
N LEU A 32 27.66 2.28 1.24
CA LEU A 32 28.17 2.87 0.01
C LEU A 32 29.55 3.52 0.17
N ASN A 33 29.91 3.91 1.39
CA ASN A 33 31.21 4.51 1.71
C ASN A 33 32.27 3.49 2.18
N ILE A 34 31.97 2.18 2.17
CA ILE A 34 32.96 1.16 2.51
C ILE A 34 34.06 1.14 1.45
N SER A 35 35.29 1.43 1.87
CA SER A 35 36.49 1.22 1.05
C SER A 35 37.12 -0.14 1.37
N PRO A 36 37.58 -0.92 0.36
CA PRO A 36 38.29 -2.18 0.57
C PRO A 36 39.49 -2.05 1.53
N ASP A 37 40.12 -0.87 1.57
CA ASP A 37 41.34 -0.61 2.34
C ASP A 37 41.08 -0.28 3.82
N GLN A 38 39.84 0.10 4.17
CA GLN A 38 39.49 0.60 5.50
C GLN A 38 38.76 -0.44 6.37
N GLY A 39 38.42 -1.60 5.81
CA GLY A 39 37.63 -2.62 6.50
C GLY A 39 36.19 -2.16 6.79
N PHE A 40 35.45 -2.92 7.60
CA PHE A 40 34.08 -2.57 7.96
C PHE A 40 34.06 -1.50 9.07
N PRO A 41 33.49 -0.31 8.82
CA PRO A 41 33.55 0.82 9.77
C PRO A 41 32.65 0.66 11.00
N CYS A 42 31.73 -0.31 11.01
CA CYS A 42 30.73 -0.50 12.05
C CYS A 42 30.38 -1.99 12.19
N PRO A 43 30.07 -2.49 13.41
CA PRO A 43 29.44 -3.79 13.59
C PRO A 43 28.12 -3.86 12.80
N ILE A 44 27.87 -4.98 12.14
CA ILE A 44 26.57 -5.25 11.50
C ILE A 44 25.49 -5.21 12.58
N GLY A 45 24.48 -4.36 12.39
CA GLY A 45 23.31 -4.29 13.28
C GLY A 45 23.40 -3.27 14.42
N ASP A 46 24.16 -2.16 14.30
CA ASP A 46 24.01 -1.04 15.25
C ASP A 46 22.59 -0.47 15.17
N PRO A 47 21.74 -0.65 16.20
CA PRO A 47 20.35 -0.20 16.17
C PRO A 47 20.19 1.33 16.17
N LYS A 48 21.28 2.09 16.38
CA LYS A 48 21.23 3.56 16.48
C LYS A 48 21.18 4.28 15.13
N ARG A 49 21.56 3.63 14.03
CA ARG A 49 21.41 4.17 12.68
C ARG A 49 20.32 3.39 11.95
N SER A 50 19.12 3.96 11.89
CA SER A 50 18.07 3.41 11.04
C SER A 50 18.53 3.47 9.58
N SER A 51 18.48 2.33 8.90
CA SER A 51 18.64 2.16 7.45
C SER A 51 17.26 2.25 6.79
N LEU A 52 17.16 2.80 5.57
CA LEU A 52 15.90 2.79 4.82
C LEU A 52 15.40 1.35 4.61
N LEU A 53 16.28 0.42 4.24
CA LEU A 53 15.98 -0.99 4.06
C LEU A 53 15.58 -1.67 5.38
N ALA A 54 16.24 -1.34 6.49
CA ALA A 54 15.86 -1.84 7.81
C ALA A 54 14.43 -1.39 8.17
N GLU A 55 14.09 -0.13 7.89
CA GLU A 55 12.73 0.36 8.09
C GLU A 55 11.72 -0.31 7.16
N MET A 56 12.07 -0.55 5.89
CA MET A 56 11.19 -1.30 5.00
C MET A 56 10.95 -2.74 5.48
N VAL A 57 11.95 -3.39 6.09
CA VAL A 57 11.80 -4.73 6.68
C VAL A 57 10.82 -4.69 7.85
N ARG A 58 10.97 -3.73 8.77
CA ARG A 58 10.03 -3.52 9.89
C ARG A 58 8.61 -3.28 9.38
N LEU A 59 8.46 -2.37 8.42
CA LEU A 59 7.17 -2.02 7.85
C LEU A 59 6.52 -3.20 7.11
N ASN A 60 7.32 -4.04 6.44
CA ASN A 60 6.83 -5.26 5.78
C ASN A 60 6.28 -6.31 6.78
N HIS A 61 6.72 -6.30 8.03
CA HIS A 61 6.10 -7.13 9.07
C HIS A 61 4.66 -6.70 9.35
N ILE A 62 4.42 -5.39 9.42
CA ILE A 62 3.08 -4.82 9.61
C ILE A 62 2.19 -5.16 8.41
N LEU A 63 2.70 -5.05 7.17
CA LEU A 63 1.95 -5.49 5.97
C LEU A 63 1.50 -6.94 6.07
N PHE A 64 2.38 -7.83 6.51
CA PHE A 64 2.04 -9.24 6.61
C PHE A 64 0.83 -9.46 7.53
N GLN A 65 0.81 -8.79 8.69
CA GLN A 65 -0.33 -8.84 9.62
C GLN A 65 -1.60 -8.21 9.00
N ILE A 66 -1.48 -7.08 8.30
CA ILE A 66 -2.61 -6.44 7.58
C ILE A 66 -3.21 -7.39 6.55
N ASN A 67 -2.38 -8.09 5.76
CA ASN A 67 -2.85 -9.05 4.77
C ASN A 67 -3.59 -10.22 5.43
N GLN A 68 -3.05 -10.78 6.53
CA GLN A 68 -3.72 -11.82 7.31
C GLN A 68 -5.07 -11.36 7.87
N TYR A 69 -5.13 -10.13 8.39
CA TYR A 69 -6.37 -9.53 8.86
C TYR A 69 -7.39 -9.39 7.72
N ASN A 70 -7.01 -8.79 6.58
CA ASN A 70 -7.90 -8.56 5.45
C ASN A 70 -8.48 -9.87 4.90
N ILE A 71 -7.67 -10.92 4.80
CA ILE A 71 -8.11 -12.26 4.40
C ILE A 71 -9.19 -12.78 5.37
N ARG A 72 -8.88 -12.84 6.68
CA ARG A 72 -9.82 -13.32 7.72
C ARG A 72 -11.11 -12.49 7.75
N ALA A 73 -11.02 -11.17 7.56
CA ALA A 73 -12.15 -10.27 7.53
C ALA A 73 -13.08 -10.52 6.33
N SER A 74 -12.53 -10.91 5.17
CA SER A 74 -13.31 -11.18 3.96
C SER A 74 -14.16 -12.44 4.06
N GLU A 75 -13.69 -13.44 4.80
CA GLU A 75 -14.39 -14.71 5.02
C GLU A 75 -15.59 -14.58 5.98
N ARG A 76 -15.85 -13.38 6.52
CA ARG A 76 -16.85 -13.12 7.57
C ARG A 76 -16.66 -13.97 8.83
N ASN A 77 -15.44 -14.46 9.05
CA ASN A 77 -15.06 -15.31 10.18
C ASN A 77 -14.69 -14.51 11.43
N LEU A 78 -14.84 -13.18 11.42
CA LEU A 78 -14.49 -12.32 12.56
C LEU A 78 -15.75 -11.75 13.22
N ASP A 79 -15.79 -11.88 14.54
CA ASP A 79 -16.70 -11.09 15.36
C ASP A 79 -16.40 -9.59 15.20
N VAL A 80 -17.43 -8.76 15.34
CA VAL A 80 -17.31 -7.30 15.10
C VAL A 80 -16.34 -6.66 16.09
N GLN A 81 -16.32 -7.13 17.34
CA GLN A 81 -15.46 -6.55 18.37
C GLN A 81 -14.00 -6.95 18.16
N SER A 82 -13.71 -8.23 17.89
CA SER A 82 -12.34 -8.68 17.62
C SER A 82 -11.75 -8.08 16.34
N SER A 83 -12.59 -7.87 15.32
CA SER A 83 -12.16 -7.18 14.09
C SER A 83 -11.76 -5.72 14.33
N LEU A 84 -12.30 -5.06 15.35
CA LEU A 84 -11.97 -3.66 15.65
C LEU A 84 -10.69 -3.55 16.48
N GLU A 85 -10.49 -4.46 17.43
CA GLU A 85 -9.25 -4.56 18.22
C GLU A 85 -8.05 -4.79 17.30
N ASP A 86 -8.15 -5.72 16.33
CA ASP A 86 -7.10 -5.95 15.32
C ASP A 86 -6.77 -4.67 14.52
N VAL A 87 -7.77 -3.85 14.17
CA VAL A 87 -7.55 -2.59 13.43
C VAL A 87 -6.89 -1.53 14.30
N GLU A 88 -7.32 -1.41 15.56
CA GLU A 88 -6.75 -0.46 16.53
C GLU A 88 -5.27 -0.80 16.77
N ASP A 89 -4.94 -2.07 16.97
CA ASP A 89 -3.56 -2.54 17.15
C ASP A 89 -2.69 -2.31 15.90
N LEU A 90 -3.19 -2.64 14.71
CA LEU A 90 -2.46 -2.41 13.46
C LEU A 90 -2.29 -0.92 13.14
N SER A 91 -3.29 -0.09 13.45
CA SER A 91 -3.18 1.36 13.33
C SER A 91 -2.11 1.89 14.27
N ALA A 92 -2.10 1.44 15.53
CA ALA A 92 -1.11 1.87 16.50
C ALA A 92 0.31 1.47 16.10
N GLN A 93 0.50 0.28 15.50
CA GLN A 93 1.80 -0.13 14.96
C GLN A 93 2.28 0.76 13.80
N LEU A 94 1.39 1.16 12.87
CA LEU A 94 1.74 2.09 11.81
C LEU A 94 2.11 3.49 12.35
N ASP A 95 1.33 3.99 13.30
CA ASP A 95 1.56 5.29 13.93
C ASP A 95 2.89 5.27 14.71
N ALA A 96 3.13 4.23 15.51
CA ALA A 96 4.36 4.05 16.27
C ALA A 96 5.59 3.92 15.37
N TRP A 97 5.47 3.21 14.23
CA TRP A 97 6.56 3.13 13.26
C TRP A 97 6.94 4.52 12.74
N LEU A 98 5.95 5.34 12.36
CA LEU A 98 6.19 6.70 11.85
C LEU A 98 6.79 7.61 12.92
N GLU A 99 6.30 7.54 14.16
CA GLU A 99 6.79 8.34 15.30
C GLU A 99 8.23 8.02 15.70
N GLN A 100 8.64 6.75 15.55
CA GLN A 100 9.99 6.30 15.89
C GLN A 100 11.03 6.62 14.81
N LEU A 101 10.60 7.07 13.61
CA LEU A 101 11.54 7.44 12.56
C LEU A 101 12.37 8.68 12.97
N PRO A 102 13.69 8.65 12.72
CA PRO A 102 14.53 9.84 12.83
C PRO A 102 14.02 10.98 11.95
N ASP A 103 14.23 12.22 12.37
CA ASP A 103 13.74 13.41 11.63
C ASP A 103 14.24 13.46 10.17
N HIS A 104 15.47 13.01 9.92
CA HIS A 104 16.06 12.96 8.57
C HIS A 104 15.41 11.91 7.65
N MET A 105 14.62 10.98 8.19
CA MET A 105 13.90 9.94 7.44
C MET A 105 12.43 10.29 7.18
N ARG A 106 11.91 11.38 7.74
CA ARG A 106 10.49 11.76 7.60
C ARG A 106 10.14 12.17 6.17
N ASP A 107 8.90 11.91 5.73
CA ASP A 107 8.40 12.34 4.42
C ASP A 107 8.29 13.88 4.36
N THR A 108 9.40 14.50 3.96
CA THR A 108 9.52 15.93 3.73
C THR A 108 10.25 16.15 2.42
N ARG A 109 10.01 17.31 1.79
CA ARG A 109 10.66 17.65 0.53
C ARG A 109 12.17 17.74 0.70
N GLU A 110 12.61 18.28 1.83
CA GLU A 110 14.01 18.47 2.20
C GLU A 110 14.73 17.12 2.32
N ASN A 111 14.12 16.16 3.04
CA ASN A 111 14.69 14.82 3.18
C ASN A 111 14.70 14.07 1.84
N LEU A 112 13.65 14.20 1.03
CA LEU A 112 13.60 13.60 -0.30
C LEU A 112 14.77 14.07 -1.18
N VAL A 113 15.05 15.39 -1.20
CA VAL A 113 16.19 15.96 -1.93
C VAL A 113 17.53 15.47 -1.35
N CYS A 114 17.67 15.48 -0.02
CA CYS A 114 18.88 15.01 0.64
C CYS A 114 19.21 13.54 0.30
N TYR A 115 18.21 12.65 0.30
CA TYR A 115 18.40 11.27 -0.13
C TYR A 115 18.64 11.15 -1.64
N ALA A 116 18.03 12.01 -2.47
CA ALA A 116 18.27 12.04 -3.91
C ALA A 116 19.73 12.35 -4.25
N GLU A 117 20.33 13.35 -3.57
CA GLU A 117 21.73 13.74 -3.74
C GLU A 117 22.71 12.61 -3.37
N GLN A 118 22.29 11.71 -2.47
CA GLN A 118 23.03 10.53 -2.06
C GLN A 118 22.77 9.30 -2.94
N GLY A 119 21.95 9.42 -3.99
CA GLY A 119 21.55 8.29 -4.85
C GLY A 119 20.51 7.35 -4.23
N LEU A 120 19.90 7.74 -3.11
CA LEU A 120 18.96 6.96 -2.31
C LEU A 120 17.51 7.47 -2.40
N GLY A 121 17.23 8.40 -3.32
CA GLY A 121 15.91 8.98 -3.53
C GLY A 121 14.81 7.95 -3.84
N ARG A 122 15.09 6.97 -4.71
CA ARG A 122 14.13 5.89 -5.03
C ARG A 122 13.81 4.98 -3.83
N PRO A 123 14.81 4.46 -3.07
CA PRO A 123 14.56 3.77 -1.81
C PRO A 123 13.69 4.58 -0.83
N PHE A 124 13.97 5.87 -0.67
CA PHE A 124 13.19 6.74 0.21
C PHE A 124 11.71 6.79 -0.22
N VAL A 125 11.44 7.02 -1.51
CA VAL A 125 10.07 7.02 -2.02
C VAL A 125 9.41 5.64 -1.85
N ALA A 126 10.13 4.56 -2.12
CA ALA A 126 9.61 3.20 -1.98
C ALA A 126 9.16 2.87 -0.54
N LEU A 127 9.89 3.38 0.47
CA LEU A 127 9.54 3.19 1.89
C LEU A 127 8.14 3.76 2.18
N TYR A 128 7.93 5.01 1.76
CA TYR A 128 6.67 5.72 2.00
C TYR A 128 5.53 5.26 1.10
N LEU A 129 5.83 4.81 -0.13
CA LEU A 129 4.83 4.11 -0.95
C LEU A 129 4.30 2.87 -0.22
N GLY A 130 5.18 2.11 0.45
CA GLY A 130 4.78 1.03 1.33
C GLY A 130 3.88 1.53 2.45
N TYR A 131 4.35 2.50 3.24
CA TYR A 131 3.61 3.01 4.40
C TYR A 131 2.21 3.49 4.05
N TYR A 132 2.08 4.34 3.03
CA TYR A 132 0.78 4.87 2.61
C TYR A 132 -0.10 3.81 1.97
N ASN A 133 0.45 2.84 1.24
CA ASN A 133 -0.35 1.73 0.71
C ASN A 133 -0.88 0.84 1.84
N TYR A 134 -0.09 0.60 2.88
CA TYR A 134 -0.47 -0.29 3.98
C TYR A 134 -1.62 0.31 4.79
N GLY A 135 -1.57 1.61 5.06
CA GLY A 135 -2.69 2.34 5.66
C GLY A 135 -3.96 2.29 4.79
N GLN A 136 -3.83 2.43 3.46
CA GLN A 136 -4.97 2.27 2.56
C GLN A 136 -5.59 0.87 2.68
N MET A 137 -4.78 -0.19 2.65
CA MET A 137 -5.26 -1.57 2.75
C MET A 137 -5.91 -1.89 4.10
N LEU A 138 -5.41 -1.34 5.21
CA LEU A 138 -5.99 -1.55 6.54
C LEU A 138 -7.35 -0.86 6.68
N PHE A 139 -7.43 0.40 6.20
CA PHE A 139 -8.60 1.24 6.46
C PHE A 139 -9.65 1.23 5.34
N TYR A 140 -9.38 0.59 4.20
CA TYR A 140 -10.25 0.63 3.02
C TYR A 140 -11.71 0.30 3.32
N ARG A 141 -11.95 -0.72 4.16
CA ARG A 141 -13.29 -1.19 4.52
C ARG A 141 -14.17 -0.09 5.14
N PHE A 142 -13.56 0.86 5.83
CA PHE A 142 -14.27 1.94 6.51
C PHE A 142 -14.82 2.99 5.54
N LEU A 143 -14.34 3.03 4.30
CA LEU A 143 -14.94 3.85 3.23
C LEU A 143 -16.39 3.44 2.96
N HIS A 144 -16.71 2.14 3.01
CA HIS A 144 -18.09 1.67 2.90
C HIS A 144 -18.83 1.74 4.24
N GLU A 145 -18.17 1.36 5.34
CA GLU A 145 -18.83 1.36 6.65
C GLU A 145 -19.26 2.75 7.09
N SER A 146 -18.46 3.79 6.85
CA SER A 146 -18.81 5.18 7.18
C SER A 146 -20.09 5.68 6.50
N LEU A 147 -20.39 5.16 5.29
CA LEU A 147 -21.62 5.48 4.56
C LEU A 147 -22.86 4.78 5.15
N ARG A 148 -22.69 3.55 5.64
CA ARG A 148 -23.80 2.73 6.19
C ARG A 148 -24.03 2.95 7.67
N ARG A 149 -22.97 3.24 8.40
CA ARG A 149 -22.88 3.37 9.85
C ARG A 149 -21.96 4.55 10.14
N SER A 150 -22.56 5.71 10.37
CA SER A 150 -21.83 6.93 10.72
C SER A 150 -21.36 6.91 12.19
N THR A 151 -20.70 5.82 12.61
CA THR A 151 -20.03 5.79 13.90
C THR A 151 -18.78 6.65 13.84
N THR A 152 -18.43 7.29 14.96
CA THR A 152 -17.21 8.12 15.05
C THR A 152 -15.96 7.36 14.61
N ARG A 153 -15.87 6.08 14.95
CA ARG A 153 -14.73 5.21 14.56
C ARG A 153 -14.70 4.93 13.06
N ALA A 154 -15.84 4.59 12.44
CA ALA A 154 -15.88 4.36 10.99
C ALA A 154 -15.53 5.63 10.21
N LEU A 155 -16.01 6.80 10.66
CA LEU A 155 -15.65 8.09 10.07
C LEU A 155 -14.16 8.39 10.23
N TYR A 156 -13.60 8.15 11.42
CA TYR A 156 -12.18 8.34 11.71
C TYR A 156 -11.28 7.49 10.80
N TYR A 157 -11.53 6.18 10.69
CA TYR A 157 -10.71 5.31 9.86
C TYR A 157 -10.94 5.54 8.36
N ALA A 158 -12.15 5.90 7.92
CA ALA A 158 -12.38 6.32 6.55
C ALA A 158 -11.55 7.57 6.20
N GLN A 159 -11.46 8.52 7.13
CA GLN A 159 -10.64 9.72 6.97
C GLN A 159 -9.14 9.38 6.91
N LYS A 160 -8.63 8.52 7.81
CA LYS A 160 -7.25 8.00 7.71
C LYS A 160 -6.99 7.35 6.35
N CYS A 161 -7.91 6.54 5.84
CA CYS A 161 -7.78 5.91 4.52
C CYS A 161 -7.59 6.96 3.39
N LYS A 162 -8.42 8.02 3.40
CA LYS A 162 -8.33 9.13 2.45
C LYS A 162 -7.01 9.91 2.59
N GLU A 163 -6.52 10.11 3.81
CA GLU A 163 -5.24 10.78 4.08
C GLU A 163 -4.06 9.96 3.54
N HIS A 164 -4.00 8.66 3.81
CA HIS A 164 -2.97 7.79 3.24
C HIS A 164 -3.01 7.80 1.70
N ALA A 165 -4.19 7.73 1.07
CA ALA A 165 -4.31 7.83 -0.39
C ALA A 165 -3.83 9.17 -0.94
N SER A 166 -4.14 10.26 -0.22
CA SER A 166 -3.72 11.62 -0.55
C SER A 166 -2.20 11.78 -0.50
N ASN A 167 -1.58 11.26 0.55
CA ASN A 167 -0.13 11.34 0.75
C ASN A 167 0.62 10.42 -0.22
N LEU A 168 0.08 9.24 -0.54
CA LEU A 168 0.61 8.39 -1.59
C LEU A 168 0.67 9.14 -2.93
N CYS A 169 -0.42 9.82 -3.31
CA CYS A 169 -0.43 10.63 -4.52
C CYS A 169 0.64 11.74 -4.45
N ALA A 170 0.74 12.45 -3.32
CA ALA A 170 1.69 13.55 -3.14
C ALA A 170 3.15 13.10 -3.27
N ILE A 171 3.54 11.96 -2.68
CA ILE A 171 4.91 11.48 -2.78
C ILE A 171 5.25 10.96 -4.18
N VAL A 172 4.31 10.29 -4.88
CA VAL A 172 4.50 9.91 -6.28
C VAL A 172 4.76 11.16 -7.14
N TYR A 173 3.98 12.22 -6.93
CA TYR A 173 4.15 13.46 -7.69
C TYR A 173 5.49 14.12 -7.38
N SER A 174 5.83 14.23 -6.10
CA SER A 174 7.09 14.82 -5.65
C SER A 174 8.30 14.07 -6.21
N SER A 175 8.21 12.74 -6.31
CA SER A 175 9.27 11.90 -6.86
C SER A 175 9.57 12.19 -8.34
N SER A 176 8.57 12.62 -9.11
CA SER A 176 8.73 13.01 -10.52
C SER A 176 9.35 14.39 -10.70
N GLU A 177 9.33 15.21 -9.64
CA GLU A 177 9.85 16.58 -9.64
C GLU A 177 11.28 16.66 -9.09
N VAL A 178 11.75 15.63 -8.35
CA VAL A 178 13.13 15.55 -7.86
C VAL A 178 13.94 14.59 -8.73
N PRO A 179 15.03 15.05 -9.39
CA PRO A 179 15.92 14.18 -10.12
C PRO A 179 16.46 13.05 -9.24
N GLY A 180 16.46 11.82 -9.75
CA GLY A 180 16.93 10.65 -9.00
C GLY A 180 15.89 9.99 -8.09
N CYS A 181 14.67 10.53 -7.98
CA CYS A 181 13.58 9.95 -7.19
C CYS A 181 12.52 9.20 -8.02
N ASP A 182 12.53 9.36 -9.35
CA ASP A 182 11.56 8.75 -10.27
C ASP A 182 11.25 7.27 -9.96
N VAL A 183 10.00 6.98 -9.61
CA VAL A 183 9.49 5.63 -9.35
C VAL A 183 8.70 5.10 -10.55
N LYS A 184 9.43 4.46 -11.48
CA LYS A 184 8.88 3.94 -12.74
C LYS A 184 8.90 2.41 -12.78
N TYR A 185 8.33 1.75 -11.76
CA TYR A 185 8.28 0.29 -11.64
C TYR A 185 6.85 -0.19 -11.38
N ASN A 186 6.57 -1.46 -11.71
CA ASN A 186 5.22 -2.03 -11.73
C ASN A 186 4.40 -1.81 -10.45
N MET A 187 5.04 -1.92 -9.28
CA MET A 187 4.34 -1.77 -8.00
C MET A 187 3.69 -0.40 -7.83
N VAL A 188 4.29 0.66 -8.40
CA VAL A 188 3.74 2.02 -8.34
C VAL A 188 2.37 2.07 -9.01
N ALA A 189 2.19 1.37 -10.14
CA ALA A 189 0.91 1.36 -10.83
C ALA A 189 -0.18 0.74 -9.97
N HIS A 190 0.10 -0.40 -9.32
CA HIS A 190 -0.88 -1.07 -8.44
C HIS A 190 -1.31 -0.18 -7.27
N VAL A 191 -0.35 0.36 -6.51
CA VAL A 191 -0.68 1.19 -5.35
C VAL A 191 -1.36 2.50 -5.75
N LEU A 192 -1.08 3.02 -6.95
CA LEU A 192 -1.73 4.21 -7.50
C LEU A 192 -3.15 3.92 -8.01
N VAL A 193 -3.41 2.71 -8.52
CA VAL A 193 -4.77 2.24 -8.83
C VAL A 193 -5.62 2.21 -7.57
N ILE A 194 -5.12 1.65 -6.46
CA ILE A 194 -5.81 1.64 -5.17
C ILE A 194 -6.07 3.07 -4.67
N ALA A 195 -5.06 3.95 -4.69
CA ALA A 195 -5.27 5.33 -4.29
C ALA A 195 -6.33 6.03 -5.16
N SER A 196 -6.40 5.70 -6.45
CA SER A 196 -7.39 6.23 -7.37
C SER A 196 -8.81 5.75 -7.04
N THR A 197 -9.03 4.51 -6.61
CA THR A 197 -10.37 4.08 -6.17
C THR A 197 -10.86 4.87 -4.95
N ILE A 198 -9.95 5.26 -4.05
CA ILE A 198 -10.27 6.09 -2.87
C ILE A 198 -10.55 7.55 -3.28
N GLN A 199 -9.87 8.08 -4.30
CA GLN A 199 -10.23 9.38 -4.86
C GLN A 199 -11.62 9.33 -5.55
N ILE A 200 -11.95 8.22 -6.23
CA ILE A 200 -13.30 7.99 -6.79
C ILE A 200 -14.34 7.96 -5.66
N HIS A 201 -14.07 7.26 -4.55
CA HIS A 201 -14.94 7.31 -3.37
C HIS A 201 -15.21 8.74 -2.91
N THR A 202 -14.13 9.52 -2.78
CA THR A 202 -14.22 10.93 -2.35
C THR A 202 -15.06 11.76 -3.32
N LEU A 203 -14.93 11.54 -4.64
CA LEU A 203 -15.76 12.22 -5.62
C LEU A 203 -17.25 11.85 -5.55
N LEU A 204 -17.56 10.59 -5.26
CA LEU A 204 -18.93 10.08 -5.27
C LEU A 204 -19.69 10.42 -3.98
N PHE A 205 -18.98 10.48 -2.85
CA PHE A 205 -19.63 10.49 -1.53
C PHE A 205 -19.19 11.61 -0.59
N ASP A 206 -18.14 12.38 -0.92
CA ASP A 206 -17.83 13.58 -0.15
C ASP A 206 -18.81 14.69 -0.56
N GLY A 207 -19.24 15.50 0.41
CA GLY A 207 -20.20 16.60 0.19
C GLY A 207 -19.54 17.96 -0.02
N LEU A 208 -18.21 18.06 0.16
CA LEU A 208 -17.49 19.32 0.14
C LEU A 208 -16.82 19.58 -1.21
N ASP A 209 -17.29 20.60 -1.94
CA ASP A 209 -16.79 20.97 -3.28
C ASP A 209 -15.26 21.12 -3.38
N ALA A 210 -14.61 21.59 -2.31
CA ALA A 210 -13.16 21.70 -2.26
C ALA A 210 -12.47 20.33 -2.35
N ASN A 211 -12.96 19.34 -1.60
CA ASN A 211 -12.43 17.97 -1.62
C ASN A 211 -12.68 17.32 -2.99
N LEU A 212 -13.82 17.61 -3.62
CA LEU A 212 -14.15 17.09 -4.94
C LEU A 212 -13.16 17.58 -6.01
N ARG A 213 -12.86 18.88 -6.04
CA ARG A 213 -11.88 19.44 -6.99
C ARG A 213 -10.49 18.82 -6.81
N VAL A 214 -10.06 18.64 -5.57
CA VAL A 214 -8.76 18.03 -5.25
C VAL A 214 -8.73 16.56 -5.68
N ALA A 215 -9.76 15.79 -5.34
CA ALA A 215 -9.87 14.37 -5.72
C ALA A 215 -9.88 14.20 -7.25
N LYS A 216 -10.61 15.05 -7.98
CA LYS A 216 -10.61 15.07 -9.45
C LYS A 216 -9.22 15.34 -10.02
N SER A 217 -8.54 16.38 -9.54
CA SER A 217 -7.19 16.73 -9.99
C SER A 217 -6.19 15.60 -9.75
N ARG A 218 -6.28 14.93 -8.61
CA ARG A 218 -5.45 13.75 -8.29
C ARG A 218 -5.74 12.59 -9.23
N LEU A 219 -7.00 12.31 -9.54
CA LEU A 219 -7.35 11.25 -10.50
C LEU A 219 -6.80 11.52 -11.90
N GLU A 220 -6.93 12.75 -12.39
CA GLU A 220 -6.39 13.15 -13.69
C GLU A 220 -4.87 12.96 -13.73
N LYS A 221 -4.16 13.40 -12.67
CA LYS A 221 -2.70 13.25 -12.56
C LYS A 221 -2.29 11.77 -12.42
N ASN A 222 -3.03 10.98 -11.63
CA ASN A 222 -2.80 9.54 -11.49
C ASN A 222 -2.96 8.81 -12.84
N PHE A 223 -4.01 9.13 -13.58
CA PHE A 223 -4.27 8.52 -14.90
C PHE A 223 -3.17 8.86 -15.91
N SER A 224 -2.68 10.10 -15.90
CA SER A 224 -1.54 10.51 -16.72
C SER A 224 -0.28 9.69 -16.40
N ILE A 225 0.02 9.48 -15.11
CA ILE A 225 1.15 8.68 -14.66
C ILE A 225 0.98 7.22 -15.05
N LEU A 226 -0.19 6.61 -14.80
CA LEU A 226 -0.49 5.24 -15.16
C LEU A 226 -0.33 5.00 -16.66
N THR A 227 -0.84 5.90 -17.50
CA THR A 227 -0.68 5.83 -18.96
C THR A 227 0.79 5.91 -19.37
N GLY A 228 1.59 6.72 -18.67
CA GLY A 228 3.03 6.78 -18.86
C GLY A 228 3.73 5.47 -18.47
N LEU A 229 3.33 4.84 -17.37
CA LEU A 229 3.90 3.58 -16.89
C LEU A 229 3.55 2.41 -17.82
N VAL A 230 2.34 2.34 -18.37
CA VAL A 230 1.93 1.31 -19.34
C VAL A 230 2.83 1.32 -20.59
N ARG A 231 3.28 2.49 -21.04
CA ARG A 231 4.23 2.60 -22.16
C ARG A 231 5.60 1.99 -21.86
N LEU A 232 6.00 1.96 -20.60
CA LEU A 232 7.28 1.40 -20.15
C LEU A 232 7.14 -0.09 -19.82
N TRP A 233 5.98 -0.49 -19.30
CA TRP A 233 5.70 -1.84 -18.82
C TRP A 233 4.36 -2.32 -19.39
N PRO A 234 4.34 -2.97 -20.58
CA PRO A 234 3.11 -3.43 -21.20
C PRO A 234 2.30 -4.40 -20.33
N THR A 235 2.95 -5.09 -19.38
CA THR A 235 2.27 -5.93 -18.39
C THR A 235 1.32 -5.17 -17.47
N LEU A 236 1.36 -3.83 -17.47
CA LEU A 236 0.49 -2.97 -16.67
C LEU A 236 -0.86 -2.67 -17.30
N ASP A 237 -1.16 -3.18 -18.50
CA ASP A 237 -2.52 -3.11 -19.06
C ASP A 237 -3.54 -3.69 -18.05
N VAL A 238 -3.16 -4.75 -17.34
CA VAL A 238 -3.95 -5.35 -16.25
C VAL A 238 -4.30 -4.35 -15.14
N CYS A 239 -3.41 -3.41 -14.80
CA CYS A 239 -3.71 -2.38 -13.80
C CYS A 239 -4.78 -1.40 -14.28
N MET A 240 -4.77 -1.05 -15.57
CA MET A 240 -5.78 -0.20 -16.18
C MET A 240 -7.13 -0.93 -16.28
N ASP A 241 -7.12 -2.21 -16.67
CA ASP A 241 -8.31 -3.06 -16.71
C ASP A 241 -8.97 -3.15 -15.33
N ARG A 242 -8.17 -3.33 -14.28
CA ARG A 242 -8.65 -3.36 -12.89
C ARG A 242 -9.30 -2.05 -12.47
N LEU A 243 -8.69 -0.90 -12.79
CA LEU A 243 -9.29 0.41 -12.51
C LEU A 243 -10.62 0.59 -13.27
N MET A 244 -10.68 0.13 -14.52
CA MET A 244 -11.89 0.18 -15.34
C MET A 244 -12.99 -0.72 -14.78
N ALA A 245 -12.68 -1.97 -14.39
CA ALA A 245 -13.62 -2.88 -13.75
C ALA A 245 -14.19 -2.28 -12.46
N PHE A 246 -13.34 -1.66 -11.64
CA PHE A 246 -13.76 -0.96 -10.43
C PHE A 246 -14.69 0.23 -10.73
N HIS A 247 -14.34 1.05 -11.72
CA HIS A 247 -15.14 2.19 -12.13
C HIS A 247 -16.51 1.74 -12.69
N THR A 248 -16.55 0.67 -13.49
CA THR A 248 -17.80 0.06 -13.97
C THR A 248 -18.66 -0.41 -12.82
N ALA A 249 -18.10 -1.14 -11.85
CA ALA A 249 -18.81 -1.54 -10.65
C ALA A 249 -19.39 -0.33 -9.87
N CYS A 250 -18.64 0.76 -9.75
CA CYS A 250 -19.12 1.99 -9.12
C CYS A 250 -20.29 2.64 -9.88
N ARG A 251 -20.29 2.59 -11.22
CA ARG A 251 -21.41 3.11 -12.03
C ARG A 251 -22.69 2.30 -11.84
N GLU A 252 -22.57 0.99 -11.64
CA GLU A 252 -23.72 0.10 -11.44
C GLU A 252 -24.27 0.14 -10.01
N SER A 253 -23.39 0.21 -9.00
CA SER A 253 -23.77 0.29 -7.60
C SER A 253 -22.66 0.91 -6.77
N ALA A 254 -22.63 2.24 -6.74
CA ALA A 254 -21.65 3.00 -5.96
C ALA A 254 -21.63 2.54 -4.50
N ASP A 255 -22.81 2.31 -3.90
CA ASP A 255 -22.91 1.95 -2.48
C ASP A 255 -22.26 0.60 -2.14
N THR A 256 -22.34 -0.41 -3.02
CA THR A 256 -21.85 -1.77 -2.70
C THR A 256 -20.45 -2.06 -3.25
N SER A 257 -19.95 -1.26 -4.17
CA SER A 257 -18.63 -1.43 -4.78
C SER A 257 -17.48 -1.33 -3.78
N PHE A 258 -17.60 -0.49 -2.75
CA PHE A 258 -16.59 -0.32 -1.70
C PHE A 258 -16.68 -1.34 -0.55
N CYS A 259 -17.65 -2.27 -0.59
CA CYS A 259 -17.76 -3.32 0.41
C CYS A 259 -16.50 -4.22 0.41
N MET A 260 -15.96 -4.50 1.59
CA MET A 260 -14.79 -5.37 1.78
C MET A 260 -15.19 -6.85 1.70
N ASP A 261 -15.67 -7.27 0.53
CA ASP A 261 -15.95 -8.66 0.20
C ASP A 261 -14.70 -9.36 -0.38
N GLN A 262 -14.80 -10.65 -0.68
CA GLN A 262 -13.70 -11.44 -1.24
C GLN A 262 -13.18 -10.85 -2.55
N TRP A 263 -14.04 -10.24 -3.37
CA TRP A 263 -13.66 -9.55 -4.59
C TRP A 263 -12.82 -8.31 -4.29
N MET A 264 -13.19 -7.50 -3.29
CA MET A 264 -12.42 -6.32 -2.89
C MET A 264 -11.07 -6.70 -2.28
N VAL A 265 -11.00 -7.73 -1.44
CA VAL A 265 -9.71 -8.20 -0.91
C VAL A 265 -8.79 -8.66 -2.02
N ARG A 266 -9.34 -9.41 -3.00
CA ARG A 266 -8.61 -9.76 -4.22
C ARG A 266 -8.13 -8.51 -4.97
N PHE A 267 -8.98 -7.50 -5.08
CA PHE A 267 -8.65 -6.24 -5.75
C PHE A 267 -7.52 -5.46 -5.05
N LEU A 268 -7.45 -5.48 -3.71
CA LEU A 268 -6.44 -4.74 -2.97
C LEU A 268 -5.11 -5.52 -2.90
N VAL A 269 -5.17 -6.83 -2.71
CA VAL A 269 -4.01 -7.67 -2.40
C VAL A 269 -3.33 -8.21 -3.66
N GLU A 270 -4.09 -8.68 -4.65
CA GLU A 270 -3.53 -9.23 -5.89
C GLU A 270 -3.21 -8.10 -6.87
N PHE A 271 -2.13 -8.20 -7.65
CA PHE A 271 -1.79 -7.19 -8.66
C PHE A 271 -1.43 -7.75 -10.04
N ALA A 272 -1.09 -9.04 -10.14
CA ALA A 272 -0.66 -9.63 -11.41
C ALA A 272 -1.81 -10.19 -12.26
N ASN A 273 -2.99 -10.39 -11.70
CA ASN A 273 -4.12 -10.97 -12.40
C ASN A 273 -5.19 -9.92 -12.71
N PRO A 274 -5.89 -10.01 -13.86
CA PRO A 274 -7.13 -9.29 -14.07
C PRO A 274 -8.14 -9.62 -12.96
N VAL A 275 -9.02 -8.67 -12.70
CA VAL A 275 -10.15 -8.86 -11.80
C VAL A 275 -11.41 -8.79 -12.66
N ASP A 276 -12.15 -9.89 -12.71
CA ASP A 276 -13.42 -9.96 -13.45
C ASP A 276 -14.44 -8.97 -12.88
N ASP A 277 -15.49 -8.64 -13.64
CA ASP A 277 -16.55 -7.78 -13.14
C ASP A 277 -17.15 -8.34 -11.85
N LYS A 278 -17.38 -7.45 -10.87
CA LYS A 278 -17.83 -7.80 -9.51
C LYS A 278 -19.11 -8.66 -9.49
N ARG A 279 -19.91 -8.64 -10.56
CA ARG A 279 -21.17 -9.40 -10.69
C ARG A 279 -21.14 -10.56 -11.69
N SER A 280 -20.06 -10.75 -12.46
CA SER A 280 -19.85 -12.00 -13.18
C SER A 280 -19.50 -13.09 -12.17
N ARG A 281 -20.52 -13.77 -11.64
CA ARG A 281 -20.32 -15.02 -10.90
C ARG A 281 -19.56 -15.99 -11.81
N PRO A 282 -18.43 -16.57 -11.39
CA PRO A 282 -17.96 -17.80 -12.01
C PRO A 282 -19.04 -18.87 -11.78
N VAL A 283 -19.46 -19.53 -12.84
CA VAL A 283 -20.30 -20.73 -12.73
C VAL A 283 -19.41 -21.82 -12.15
N GLY A 284 -19.53 -22.06 -10.85
CA GLY A 284 -18.95 -23.20 -10.14
C GLY A 284 -17.52 -22.97 -9.64
N GLU A 285 -17.39 -22.49 -8.41
CA GLU A 285 -16.28 -22.85 -7.52
C GLU A 285 -16.74 -22.60 -6.08
N ASP A 286 -17.33 -23.65 -5.51
CA ASP A 286 -17.51 -23.76 -4.07
C ASP A 286 -16.13 -23.92 -3.41
N GLN A 287 -15.96 -23.19 -2.31
CA GLN A 287 -15.01 -23.47 -1.23
C GLN A 287 -13.52 -23.23 -1.49
N TRP A 288 -13.17 -21.95 -1.42
CA TRP A 288 -11.81 -21.47 -1.17
C TRP A 288 -11.21 -22.13 0.10
N SER A 289 -9.97 -22.62 0.04
CA SER A 289 -9.25 -23.16 1.19
C SER A 289 -7.89 -22.49 1.40
N LEU A 290 -7.53 -22.23 2.66
CA LEU A 290 -6.25 -21.64 3.07
C LEU A 290 -5.02 -22.41 2.56
N ALA A 291 -5.19 -23.68 2.18
CA ALA A 291 -4.14 -24.52 1.61
C ALA A 291 -3.63 -24.01 0.25
N GLU A 292 -4.44 -23.28 -0.51
CA GLU A 292 -4.05 -22.73 -1.82
C GLU A 292 -3.17 -21.48 -1.73
N LEU A 293 -3.05 -20.88 -0.53
CA LEU A 293 -2.19 -19.73 -0.26
C LEU A 293 -0.83 -20.10 0.36
N GLY A 294 -0.54 -21.39 0.56
CA GLY A 294 0.72 -21.83 1.18
C GLY A 294 0.89 -21.33 2.62
N ILE A 295 -0.22 -21.08 3.33
CA ILE A 295 -0.25 -20.76 4.74
C ILE A 295 -0.79 -22.01 5.46
N PRO A 296 -0.03 -22.65 6.37
CA PRO A 296 -0.50 -23.82 7.11
C PRO A 296 -1.69 -23.49 8.02
#